data_AF-A0A0D2YHL7-F1
#
_entry.id   AF-A0A0D2YHL7-F1
#
_cell.length_a   1.000
_cell.length_b   1.000
_cell.length_c   1.000
_cell.angle_alpha   90.00
_cell.angle_beta   90.00
_cell.angle_gamma   90.00
#
_symmetry.space_group_name_H-M   'P 1'
#
loop_
_entity.id
_entity.type
_entity.pdbx_description
1 polymer ?
#
loop_
_entity_poly.entity_id
_entity_poly.type
_entity_poly.pdbx_seq_one_letter_code
_entity_poly.pdbx_strand_id
1 'polypeptide(L)'
;MAFTLNHTQLGDIQGFKLDGQGVVQYLGIQYATLAHRFAAPELKANYGGTVDATNRGYRLGVAGFLDSDEMRATGIPPNRGILDQKTAFQWVRRHIGGFAGDPTRITAIGQSAGGNSALSSEDQLEALIAISPEDILSKVPLSIPLRPVVETDQMLSFGSLKTHLASLKHRPPLMIGSTDFDAVVFEILGLFADREKGSLAEGFTRSLMKSIPEEHHVRLESFISQYGISKDDSDDGTCVKILQLGTDIKYFATSEQYATFWPAQAWLYYFNESNPWEGPHKGRSAHCLDIAYLFLNYNGFMNDSQKKTATAFARDVISFTHGEAPWAEFHASKKTRVYGANGNGELHRATVGTPYEVGPSYEVQALWSRIGRDNLAQAWDAYSARS
;
A
#
# COMPACT_ATOMS: atom_id res chain seq x y z
N MET A 1 -17.50 7.61 -28.09
CA MET A 1 -17.00 8.18 -29.37
C MET A 1 -15.64 8.88 -29.18
N ALA A 2 -14.92 9.25 -30.26
CA ALA A 2 -13.73 10.10 -30.16
C ALA A 2 -14.10 11.54 -29.70
N PHE A 3 -13.17 12.23 -29.02
CA PHE A 3 -13.36 13.58 -28.49
C PHE A 3 -12.04 14.37 -28.53
N THR A 4 -12.10 15.66 -28.81
CA THR A 4 -10.93 16.55 -28.82
C THR A 4 -11.11 17.68 -27.81
N LEU A 5 -10.08 17.91 -26.99
CA LEU A 5 -9.99 19.03 -26.05
C LEU A 5 -8.94 20.03 -26.54
N ASN A 6 -9.37 21.28 -26.74
CA ASN A 6 -8.52 22.37 -27.19
C ASN A 6 -7.82 23.00 -25.97
N HIS A 7 -6.68 22.45 -25.55
CA HIS A 7 -6.05 22.80 -24.28
C HIS A 7 -5.07 23.97 -24.43
N THR A 8 -5.34 25.10 -23.78
CA THR A 8 -4.64 26.39 -23.96
C THR A 8 -3.11 26.37 -23.85
N GLN A 9 -2.54 25.49 -23.01
CA GLN A 9 -1.08 25.32 -22.89
C GLN A 9 -0.50 24.17 -23.73
N LEU A 10 -1.31 23.25 -24.25
CA LEU A 10 -0.85 21.93 -24.74
C LEU A 10 -1.26 21.62 -26.19
N GLY A 11 -2.10 22.45 -26.79
CA GLY A 11 -2.70 22.19 -28.10
C GLY A 11 -3.91 21.26 -28.01
N ASP A 12 -4.26 20.65 -29.14
CA ASP A 12 -5.41 19.76 -29.22
C ASP A 12 -5.06 18.37 -28.69
N ILE A 13 -5.87 17.86 -27.76
CA ILE A 13 -5.68 16.55 -27.11
C ILE A 13 -6.81 15.63 -27.52
N GLN A 14 -6.49 14.53 -28.19
CA GLN A 14 -7.46 13.55 -28.66
C GLN A 14 -7.63 12.41 -27.65
N GLY A 15 -8.88 12.17 -27.25
CA GLY A 15 -9.28 11.12 -26.31
C GLY A 15 -10.64 10.53 -26.67
N PHE A 16 -11.30 9.93 -25.67
CA PHE A 16 -12.56 9.20 -25.85
C PHE A 16 -13.65 9.72 -24.91
N LYS A 17 -14.81 10.07 -25.46
CA LYS A 17 -16.05 10.21 -24.69
C LYS A 17 -16.66 8.82 -24.48
N LEU A 18 -16.98 8.47 -23.23
CA LEU A 18 -17.73 7.26 -22.90
C LEU A 18 -19.22 7.54 -23.09
N ASP A 19 -19.82 6.81 -24.03
CA ASP A 19 -21.19 7.06 -24.46
C ASP A 19 -22.19 6.64 -23.36
N GLY A 20 -23.21 7.47 -23.12
CA GLY A 20 -24.17 7.30 -22.03
C GLY A 20 -23.68 7.67 -20.62
N GLN A 21 -22.37 7.80 -20.37
CA GLN A 21 -21.82 8.01 -19.02
C GLN A 21 -21.45 9.47 -18.70
N GLY A 22 -21.36 10.34 -19.71
CA GLY A 22 -20.92 11.74 -19.54
C GLY A 22 -19.41 11.93 -19.30
N VAL A 23 -18.66 10.84 -19.12
CA VAL A 23 -17.21 10.83 -18.88
C VAL A 23 -16.44 11.03 -20.20
N VAL A 24 -15.29 11.73 -20.11
CA VAL A 24 -14.26 11.80 -21.16
C VAL A 24 -12.93 11.30 -20.59
N GLN A 25 -12.20 10.51 -21.37
CA GLN A 25 -10.95 9.86 -20.98
C GLN A 25 -9.79 10.24 -21.91
N TYR A 26 -8.62 10.44 -21.30
CA TYR A 26 -7.32 10.57 -21.95
C TYR A 26 -6.37 9.62 -21.23
N LEU A 27 -5.78 8.67 -21.95
CA LEU A 27 -5.06 7.51 -21.40
C LEU A 27 -3.53 7.60 -21.56
N GLY A 28 -3.07 8.46 -22.48
CA GLY A 28 -1.69 8.46 -23.00
C GLY A 28 -0.94 9.78 -23.00
N ILE A 29 -1.38 10.77 -22.22
CA ILE A 29 -0.69 12.07 -22.20
C ILE A 29 0.68 11.92 -21.54
N GLN A 30 1.74 11.98 -22.35
CA GLN A 30 3.13 11.89 -21.90
C GLN A 30 3.46 13.06 -20.97
N TYR A 31 3.51 12.83 -19.65
CA TYR A 31 3.84 13.88 -18.66
C TYR A 31 5.34 14.17 -18.56
N ALA A 32 6.21 13.28 -19.03
CA ALA A 32 7.67 13.41 -18.95
C ALA A 32 8.42 12.79 -20.13
N THR A 33 9.64 13.28 -20.39
CA THR A 33 10.65 12.68 -21.27
C THR A 33 11.89 12.24 -20.50
N LEU A 34 12.69 11.36 -21.11
CA LEU A 34 13.85 10.70 -20.49
C LEU A 34 15.03 10.70 -21.45
N ALA A 35 16.21 11.07 -20.98
CA ALA A 35 17.46 10.96 -21.77
C ALA A 35 17.90 9.49 -21.96
N HIS A 36 17.62 8.62 -20.98
CA HIS A 36 17.86 7.18 -21.01
C HIS A 36 16.93 6.47 -20.00
N ARG A 37 16.86 5.14 -19.99
CA ARG A 37 15.89 4.35 -19.19
C ARG A 37 15.86 4.71 -17.70
N PHE A 38 17.04 4.99 -17.13
CA PHE A 38 17.22 5.38 -15.72
C PHE A 38 17.39 6.90 -15.51
N ALA A 39 17.17 7.74 -16.52
CA ALA A 39 17.22 9.19 -16.32
C ALA A 39 16.13 9.66 -15.34
N ALA A 40 16.39 10.80 -14.69
CA ALA A 40 15.35 11.58 -14.04
C ALA A 40 14.26 11.99 -15.06
N PRO A 41 12.97 12.04 -14.66
CA PRO A 41 11.89 12.49 -15.54
C PRO A 41 11.91 14.00 -15.75
N GLU A 42 12.16 14.42 -16.99
CA GLU A 42 12.05 15.82 -17.43
C GLU A 42 10.59 16.16 -17.75
N LEU A 43 10.05 17.22 -17.14
CA LEU A 43 8.64 17.60 -17.29
C LEU A 43 8.29 17.96 -18.74
N LYS A 44 7.39 17.20 -19.36
CA LYS A 44 6.91 17.43 -20.73
C LYS A 44 5.88 18.56 -20.75
N ALA A 45 6.36 19.78 -21.03
CA ALA A 45 5.55 21.00 -20.99
C ALA A 45 4.89 21.38 -22.34
N ASN A 46 5.39 20.87 -23.46
CA ASN A 46 4.92 21.20 -24.81
C ASN A 46 4.88 19.94 -25.69
N TYR A 47 3.92 19.89 -26.61
CA TYR A 47 3.76 18.85 -27.63
C TYR A 47 3.77 19.51 -29.02
N GLY A 48 4.49 18.93 -29.98
CA GLY A 48 4.75 19.54 -31.29
C GLY A 48 3.61 19.45 -32.31
N GLY A 49 2.36 19.36 -31.83
CA GLY A 49 1.17 19.00 -32.60
C GLY A 49 0.13 18.33 -31.70
N THR A 50 -0.91 17.75 -32.31
CA THR A 50 -1.99 17.05 -31.60
C THR A 50 -1.45 15.92 -30.70
N VAL A 51 -1.95 15.84 -29.46
CA VAL A 51 -1.62 14.76 -28.53
C VAL A 51 -2.57 13.59 -28.74
N ASP A 52 -2.08 12.50 -29.32
CA ASP A 52 -2.73 11.19 -29.24
C ASP A 52 -2.61 10.66 -27.80
N ALA A 53 -3.73 10.68 -27.07
CA ALA A 53 -3.81 10.15 -25.71
C ALA A 53 -4.54 8.79 -25.65
N THR A 54 -4.50 7.98 -26.70
CA THR A 54 -5.24 6.69 -26.75
C THR A 54 -4.47 5.50 -26.15
N ASN A 55 -3.13 5.52 -26.19
CA ASN A 55 -2.26 4.44 -25.71
C ASN A 55 -1.84 4.63 -24.23
N ARG A 56 -1.41 3.57 -23.52
CA ARG A 56 -1.03 3.63 -22.08
C ARG A 56 0.49 3.47 -21.89
N GLY A 57 1.06 4.09 -20.85
CA GLY A 57 2.44 3.80 -20.43
C GLY A 57 2.91 4.54 -19.17
N TYR A 58 3.67 3.85 -18.32
CA TYR A 58 4.39 4.38 -17.15
C TYR A 58 5.54 3.43 -16.77
N ARG A 59 6.59 3.90 -16.09
CA ARG A 59 7.71 3.05 -15.64
C ARG A 59 7.33 2.24 -14.40
N LEU A 60 7.78 0.99 -14.35
CA LEU A 60 7.62 0.06 -13.22
C LEU A 60 8.88 -0.79 -13.01
N GLY A 61 8.92 -1.51 -11.90
CA GLY A 61 9.99 -2.47 -11.57
C GLY A 61 11.38 -1.81 -11.53
N VAL A 62 12.38 -2.54 -12.04
CA VAL A 62 13.80 -2.15 -12.03
C VAL A 62 14.04 -0.75 -12.62
N ALA A 63 13.32 -0.37 -13.68
CA ALA A 63 13.44 0.98 -14.27
C ALA A 63 13.13 2.10 -13.25
N GLY A 64 12.13 1.89 -12.39
CA GLY A 64 11.69 2.84 -11.37
C GLY A 64 12.39 2.72 -10.01
N PHE A 65 12.78 1.52 -9.58
CA PHE A 65 13.14 1.23 -8.19
C PHE A 65 14.48 0.51 -7.95
N LEU A 66 15.23 0.15 -9.00
CA LEU A 66 16.64 -0.22 -8.84
C LEU A 66 17.42 0.94 -8.22
N ASP A 67 18.33 0.67 -7.28
CA ASP A 67 19.27 1.67 -6.81
C ASP A 67 20.61 1.02 -6.48
N SER A 68 21.66 1.83 -6.52
CA SER A 68 23.04 1.38 -6.31
C SER A 68 23.92 2.58 -6.01
N ASP A 69 25.01 2.37 -5.27
CA ASP A 69 25.91 3.48 -4.98
C ASP A 69 26.68 3.91 -6.23
N GLU A 70 26.91 3.00 -7.18
CA GLU A 70 27.42 3.36 -8.52
C GLU A 70 26.38 4.11 -9.38
N MET A 71 25.07 3.91 -9.16
CA MET A 71 24.03 4.77 -9.76
C MET A 71 24.17 6.20 -9.24
N ARG A 72 24.28 6.38 -7.93
CA ARG A 72 24.43 7.72 -7.33
C ARG A 72 25.74 8.39 -7.76
N ALA A 73 26.85 7.65 -7.78
CA ALA A 73 28.15 8.14 -8.21
C ALA A 73 28.20 8.55 -9.71
N THR A 74 27.40 7.92 -10.57
CA THR A 74 27.24 8.30 -11.99
C THR A 74 26.18 9.39 -12.22
N GLY A 75 25.61 9.95 -11.15
CA GLY A 75 24.60 11.01 -11.20
C GLY A 75 23.17 10.51 -11.53
N ILE A 76 22.95 9.20 -11.52
CA ILE A 76 21.63 8.59 -11.71
C ILE A 76 20.91 8.57 -10.35
N PRO A 77 19.72 9.19 -10.22
CA PRO A 77 19.12 9.34 -8.91
C PRO A 77 18.40 8.07 -8.42
N PRO A 78 18.29 7.92 -7.10
CA PRO A 78 17.39 6.96 -6.45
C PRO A 78 15.92 7.27 -6.73
N ASN A 79 15.02 6.37 -6.31
CA ASN A 79 13.57 6.62 -6.27
C ASN A 79 12.92 7.07 -7.60
N ARG A 80 13.37 6.60 -8.76
CA ARG A 80 12.89 7.13 -10.06
C ARG A 80 11.39 6.97 -10.28
N GLY A 81 10.76 5.94 -9.72
CA GLY A 81 9.30 5.80 -9.67
C GLY A 81 8.59 6.86 -8.82
N ILE A 82 9.24 7.38 -7.77
CA ILE A 82 8.72 8.49 -6.94
C ILE A 82 9.02 9.84 -7.60
N LEU A 83 10.15 9.97 -8.31
CA LEU A 83 10.41 11.11 -9.18
C LEU A 83 9.38 11.18 -10.32
N ASP A 84 9.01 10.04 -10.90
CA ASP A 84 7.93 9.92 -11.90
C ASP A 84 6.59 10.39 -11.33
N GLN A 85 6.19 9.89 -10.15
CA GLN A 85 5.00 10.36 -9.44
C GLN A 85 5.06 11.88 -9.17
N LYS A 86 6.20 12.41 -8.71
CA LYS A 86 6.41 13.83 -8.43
C LYS A 86 6.29 14.69 -9.69
N THR A 87 6.91 14.28 -10.80
CA THR A 87 6.81 14.98 -12.09
C THR A 87 5.40 14.86 -12.68
N ALA A 88 4.71 13.74 -12.48
CA ALA A 88 3.29 13.60 -12.82
C ALA A 88 2.40 14.55 -12.00
N PHE A 89 2.60 14.67 -10.69
CA PHE A 89 1.87 15.65 -9.86
C PHE A 89 2.20 17.10 -10.23
N GLN A 90 3.44 17.41 -10.63
CA GLN A 90 3.80 18.72 -11.18
C GLN A 90 3.08 18.99 -12.51
N TRP A 91 3.00 18.00 -13.39
CA TRP A 91 2.26 18.07 -14.65
C TRP A 91 0.76 18.30 -14.40
N VAL A 92 0.13 17.51 -13.53
CA VAL A 92 -1.28 17.67 -13.13
C VAL A 92 -1.51 19.07 -12.56
N ARG A 93 -0.69 19.52 -11.61
CA ARG A 93 -0.81 20.88 -11.02
C ARG A 93 -0.66 22.00 -12.06
N ARG A 94 0.11 21.80 -13.13
CA ARG A 94 0.31 22.79 -14.19
C ARG A 94 -0.83 22.82 -15.22
N HIS A 95 -1.44 21.66 -15.49
CA HIS A 95 -2.32 21.48 -16.65
C HIS A 95 -3.78 21.13 -16.33
N ILE A 96 -4.11 20.57 -15.14
CA ILE A 96 -5.47 20.06 -14.85
C ILE A 96 -6.59 21.11 -14.98
N GLY A 97 -6.25 22.41 -14.83
CA GLY A 97 -7.17 23.53 -15.09
C GLY A 97 -7.73 23.56 -16.52
N GLY A 98 -6.97 23.13 -17.52
CA GLY A 98 -7.46 23.00 -18.90
C GLY A 98 -8.34 21.76 -19.13
N PHE A 99 -8.39 20.84 -18.16
CA PHE A 99 -9.32 19.71 -18.09
C PHE A 99 -10.49 19.98 -17.12
N ALA A 100 -10.69 21.26 -16.74
CA ALA A 100 -11.69 21.73 -15.78
C ALA A 100 -11.55 21.20 -14.33
N GLY A 101 -10.39 20.67 -13.94
CA GLY A 101 -10.06 20.35 -12.54
C GLY A 101 -9.34 21.50 -11.83
N ASP A 102 -9.39 21.54 -10.49
CA ASP A 102 -8.76 22.59 -9.69
C ASP A 102 -7.28 22.23 -9.37
N PRO A 103 -6.28 22.98 -9.87
CA PRO A 103 -4.86 22.72 -9.60
C PRO A 103 -4.43 23.00 -8.14
N THR A 104 -5.29 23.63 -7.34
CA THR A 104 -5.08 23.86 -5.91
C THR A 104 -5.62 22.72 -5.04
N ARG A 105 -6.58 21.94 -5.54
CA ARG A 105 -7.24 20.83 -4.85
C ARG A 105 -6.89 19.48 -5.50
N ILE A 106 -5.69 18.99 -5.23
CA ILE A 106 -5.19 17.69 -5.72
C ILE A 106 -5.01 16.74 -4.53
N THR A 107 -5.77 15.65 -4.52
CA THR A 107 -5.63 14.55 -3.55
C THR A 107 -4.84 13.41 -4.18
N ALA A 108 -3.79 12.95 -3.51
CA ALA A 108 -3.11 11.69 -3.84
C ALA A 108 -3.84 10.53 -3.15
N ILE A 109 -4.08 9.45 -3.89
CA ILE A 109 -4.62 8.18 -3.37
C ILE A 109 -3.69 7.07 -3.87
N GLY A 110 -3.29 6.17 -2.98
CA GLY A 110 -2.43 5.03 -3.26
C GLY A 110 -2.70 3.90 -2.29
N GLN A 111 -2.35 2.68 -2.68
CA GLN A 111 -2.57 1.46 -1.91
C GLN A 111 -1.33 0.55 -2.03
N SER A 112 -1.05 -0.27 -1.02
CA SER A 112 0.13 -1.13 -0.95
C SER A 112 1.44 -0.33 -1.18
N ALA A 113 2.33 -0.77 -2.07
CA ALA A 113 3.53 -0.02 -2.47
C ALA A 113 3.25 1.43 -2.94
N GLY A 114 2.05 1.70 -3.48
CA GLY A 114 1.61 3.05 -3.85
C GLY A 114 1.29 3.96 -2.65
N GLY A 115 1.08 3.40 -1.46
CA GLY A 115 1.05 4.14 -0.18
C GLY A 115 2.42 4.15 0.51
N ASN A 116 3.13 3.03 0.49
CA ASN A 116 4.42 2.81 1.17
C ASN A 116 5.62 3.37 0.39
N SER A 117 5.51 4.59 -0.16
CA SER A 117 6.52 5.20 -1.04
C SER A 117 7.76 5.73 -0.28
N ALA A 118 8.42 4.86 0.51
CA ALA A 118 9.53 5.19 1.41
C ALA A 118 10.54 4.03 1.78
N LEU A 119 11.65 3.92 1.03
CA LEU A 119 13.06 3.81 1.48
C LEU A 119 13.81 2.39 1.62
N SER A 120 15.19 2.31 1.58
CA SER A 120 16.19 1.41 0.86
C SER A 120 16.66 0.04 1.44
N SER A 121 17.45 -0.85 0.78
CA SER A 121 18.41 -0.79 -0.38
C SER A 121 18.66 -2.17 -1.08
N GLU A 122 19.55 -2.52 -2.05
CA GLU A 122 20.65 -1.98 -2.95
C GLU A 122 20.84 -3.04 -4.13
N ASP A 123 21.81 -3.23 -5.08
CA ASP A 123 23.02 -2.57 -5.66
C ASP A 123 23.39 -3.27 -7.04
N GLN A 124 23.62 -2.62 -8.24
CA GLN A 124 24.09 -3.28 -9.52
C GLN A 124 24.30 -2.52 -10.89
N LEU A 125 24.61 -1.21 -11.02
CA LEU A 125 24.33 -0.43 -12.27
C LEU A 125 24.66 -1.02 -13.68
N GLU A 126 25.92 -1.03 -14.13
CA GLU A 126 26.23 -0.81 -15.56
C GLU A 126 25.65 -1.85 -16.53
N ALA A 127 25.57 -3.12 -16.12
CA ALA A 127 24.97 -4.18 -16.93
C ALA A 127 23.48 -3.91 -17.23
N LEU A 128 22.74 -3.32 -16.29
CA LEU A 128 21.29 -3.15 -16.36
C LEU A 128 20.85 -2.03 -17.32
N ILE A 129 21.77 -1.18 -17.80
CA ILE A 129 21.47 -0.17 -18.83
C ILE A 129 21.36 -0.84 -20.22
N ALA A 130 22.24 -1.80 -20.52
CA ALA A 130 22.37 -2.42 -21.85
C ALA A 130 21.38 -3.57 -22.11
N ILE A 131 20.86 -4.21 -21.06
CA ILE A 131 20.01 -5.40 -21.15
C ILE A 131 18.53 -5.01 -21.47
N SER A 132 17.73 -5.90 -22.08
CA SER A 132 16.31 -5.65 -22.33
C SER A 132 15.48 -5.65 -21.02
N PRO A 133 14.34 -4.92 -20.94
CA PRO A 133 13.46 -4.98 -19.76
C PRO A 133 12.99 -6.41 -19.42
N GLU A 134 12.77 -7.24 -20.44
CA GLU A 134 12.30 -8.62 -20.36
C GLU A 134 13.40 -9.56 -19.85
N ASP A 135 14.65 -9.39 -20.34
CA ASP A 135 15.83 -10.07 -19.81
C ASP A 135 16.09 -9.71 -18.33
N ILE A 136 15.81 -8.46 -17.93
CA ILE A 136 15.96 -8.02 -16.54
C ILE A 136 14.88 -8.67 -15.67
N LEU A 137 13.61 -8.60 -16.08
CA LEU A 137 12.48 -9.19 -15.35
C LEU A 137 12.58 -10.72 -15.22
N SER A 138 13.25 -11.40 -16.15
CA SER A 138 13.51 -12.85 -16.09
C SER A 138 14.76 -13.24 -15.29
N LYS A 139 15.61 -12.28 -14.88
CA LYS A 139 16.88 -12.54 -14.17
C LYS A 139 16.92 -11.95 -12.75
N VAL A 140 16.04 -11.01 -12.41
CA VAL A 140 15.85 -10.52 -11.04
C VAL A 140 14.94 -11.50 -10.27
N PRO A 141 15.42 -12.17 -9.21
CA PRO A 141 14.58 -13.04 -8.39
C PRO A 141 13.48 -12.26 -7.68
N LEU A 142 12.31 -12.89 -7.48
CA LEU A 142 11.19 -12.33 -6.69
C LEU A 142 11.55 -12.10 -5.20
N SER A 143 12.71 -12.55 -4.74
CA SER A 143 13.26 -12.27 -3.41
C SER A 143 13.99 -10.93 -3.30
N ILE A 144 14.28 -10.22 -4.39
CA ILE A 144 14.88 -8.87 -4.34
C ILE A 144 13.77 -7.83 -4.12
N PRO A 145 13.73 -7.11 -2.99
CA PRO A 145 12.65 -6.18 -2.67
C PRO A 145 12.80 -4.88 -3.46
N LEU A 146 12.10 -4.77 -4.61
CA LEU A 146 12.00 -3.54 -5.40
C LEU A 146 11.11 -2.48 -4.71
N ARG A 147 11.59 -1.96 -3.58
CA ARG A 147 11.01 -0.88 -2.79
C ARG A 147 11.71 0.46 -3.05
N PRO A 148 11.16 1.60 -2.61
CA PRO A 148 11.83 2.91 -2.73
C PRO A 148 13.09 2.96 -1.84
N VAL A 149 13.89 4.03 -1.87
CA VAL A 149 15.28 4.03 -1.35
C VAL A 149 15.66 5.24 -0.46
N VAL A 150 16.33 5.05 0.71
CA VAL A 150 16.71 6.10 1.68
C VAL A 150 18.03 6.77 1.29
N GLU A 151 18.44 7.77 2.07
CA GLU A 151 19.83 8.25 2.21
C GLU A 151 20.46 7.78 3.56
N THR A 152 19.72 7.01 4.37
CA THR A 152 20.15 6.32 5.62
C THR A 152 19.36 5.01 5.81
N ASP A 153 19.94 3.81 5.69
CA ASP A 153 19.23 2.49 5.56
C ASP A 153 18.22 2.06 6.64
N GLN A 154 18.00 2.87 7.66
CA GLN A 154 16.95 2.64 8.65
C GLN A 154 15.57 2.88 8.02
N MET A 155 14.83 1.79 7.79
CA MET A 155 13.38 1.84 7.66
C MET A 155 12.75 2.60 8.84
N LEU A 156 11.67 3.34 8.58
CA LEU A 156 10.90 4.00 9.63
C LEU A 156 10.34 2.98 10.61
N SER A 157 10.80 3.07 11.86
CA SER A 157 10.37 2.23 12.98
C SER A 157 9.21 2.90 13.71
N PHE A 158 8.38 2.13 14.41
CA PHE A 158 7.33 2.66 15.27
C PHE A 158 7.89 3.60 16.35
N GLY A 159 9.09 3.32 16.87
CA GLY A 159 9.81 4.19 17.80
C GLY A 159 10.21 5.55 17.20
N SER A 160 10.60 5.61 15.92
CA SER A 160 11.01 6.86 15.26
C SER A 160 9.86 7.60 14.54
N LEU A 161 8.79 6.89 14.17
CA LEU A 161 7.67 7.36 13.36
C LEU A 161 7.06 8.67 13.88
N LYS A 162 6.78 8.77 15.18
CA LYS A 162 6.18 9.98 15.78
C LYS A 162 7.05 11.22 15.56
N THR A 163 8.37 11.08 15.75
CA THR A 163 9.34 12.17 15.57
C THR A 163 9.49 12.54 14.10
N HIS A 164 9.53 11.54 13.22
CA HIS A 164 9.54 11.74 11.77
C HIS A 164 8.29 12.49 11.28
N LEU A 165 7.09 12.03 11.64
CA LEU A 165 5.82 12.67 11.25
C LEU A 165 5.74 14.11 11.79
N ALA A 166 6.18 14.37 13.02
CA ALA A 166 6.28 15.72 13.56
C ALA A 166 7.25 16.62 12.78
N SER A 167 8.30 16.07 12.14
CA SER A 167 9.26 16.84 11.33
C SER A 167 8.71 17.30 9.96
N LEU A 168 7.59 16.72 9.49
CA LEU A 168 7.06 16.98 8.15
C LEU A 168 6.66 18.45 7.96
N LYS A 169 7.25 19.09 6.93
CA LYS A 169 6.98 20.48 6.52
C LYS A 169 5.60 20.66 5.88
N HIS A 170 5.09 19.62 5.24
CA HIS A 170 3.76 19.58 4.64
C HIS A 170 2.92 18.53 5.34
N ARG A 171 1.73 18.93 5.77
CA ARG A 171 0.86 18.16 6.67
C ARG A 171 -0.57 18.19 6.12
N PRO A 172 -0.82 17.59 4.95
CA PRO A 172 -2.17 17.52 4.40
C PRO A 172 -3.08 16.70 5.34
N PRO A 173 -4.41 16.85 5.25
CA PRO A 173 -5.32 15.92 5.91
C PRO A 173 -5.11 14.49 5.37
N LEU A 174 -5.22 13.49 6.24
CA LEU A 174 -4.94 12.07 5.91
C LEU A 174 -6.19 11.20 6.08
N MET A 175 -6.52 10.40 5.05
CA MET A 175 -7.40 9.24 5.18
C MET A 175 -6.56 7.98 4.97
N ILE A 176 -6.60 7.05 5.93
CA ILE A 176 -5.75 5.86 5.97
C ILE A 176 -6.49 4.68 6.60
N GLY A 177 -6.13 3.45 6.24
CA GLY A 177 -6.74 2.24 6.79
C GLY A 177 -6.02 0.97 6.36
N SER A 178 -6.59 -0.17 6.71
CA SER A 178 -6.13 -1.51 6.30
C SER A 178 -7.34 -2.41 6.04
N THR A 179 -7.12 -3.56 5.41
CA THR A 179 -8.12 -4.62 5.33
C THR A 179 -7.97 -5.63 6.49
N ASP A 180 -8.98 -6.47 6.70
CA ASP A 180 -9.04 -7.55 7.72
C ASP A 180 -7.91 -8.59 7.54
N PHE A 181 -7.40 -8.76 6.31
CA PHE A 181 -6.47 -9.84 5.93
C PHE A 181 -5.44 -9.39 4.87
N ASP A 182 -4.87 -8.19 5.04
CA ASP A 182 -3.93 -7.56 4.09
C ASP A 182 -2.67 -8.40 3.80
N ALA A 183 -2.10 -9.09 4.80
CA ALA A 183 -0.81 -9.78 4.62
C ALA A 183 -0.88 -11.02 3.72
N VAL A 184 -2.08 -11.43 3.26
CA VAL A 184 -2.27 -12.48 2.24
C VAL A 184 -1.47 -12.23 0.95
N VAL A 185 -1.08 -10.97 0.68
CA VAL A 185 -0.16 -10.65 -0.41
C VAL A 185 1.19 -11.38 -0.29
N PHE A 186 1.66 -11.69 0.93
CA PHE A 186 2.88 -12.48 1.14
C PHE A 186 2.70 -13.95 0.73
N GLU A 187 1.50 -14.53 0.87
CA GLU A 187 1.21 -15.88 0.34
C GLU A 187 1.28 -15.89 -1.18
N ILE A 188 0.71 -14.87 -1.84
CA ILE A 188 0.79 -14.66 -3.30
C ILE A 188 2.24 -14.46 -3.78
N LEU A 189 3.11 -13.87 -2.95
CA LEU A 189 4.55 -13.72 -3.18
C LEU A 189 5.39 -14.96 -2.75
N GLY A 190 4.72 -16.03 -2.30
CA GLY A 190 5.33 -17.34 -2.05
C GLY A 190 5.96 -17.52 -0.66
N LEU A 191 5.50 -16.80 0.37
CA LEU A 191 5.98 -16.89 1.78
C LEU A 191 6.08 -18.34 2.31
N PHE A 192 5.18 -19.20 1.84
CA PHE A 192 5.06 -20.61 2.25
C PHE A 192 5.54 -21.61 1.19
N ALA A 193 5.89 -21.16 -0.02
CA ALA A 193 6.11 -22.03 -1.18
C ALA A 193 7.29 -23.01 -1.00
N ASP A 194 8.36 -22.53 -0.35
CA ASP A 194 9.62 -23.25 -0.15
C ASP A 194 9.78 -23.78 1.29
N ARG A 195 8.69 -23.83 2.07
CA ARG A 195 8.73 -24.31 3.48
C ARG A 195 8.58 -25.83 3.56
N GLU A 196 9.21 -26.41 4.57
CA GLU A 196 9.03 -27.82 4.92
C GLU A 196 7.59 -28.07 5.41
N LYS A 197 6.98 -29.18 4.95
CA LYS A 197 5.59 -29.54 5.26
C LYS A 197 5.47 -30.21 6.61
N GLY A 198 4.47 -29.81 7.40
CA GLY A 198 4.21 -30.29 8.75
C GLY A 198 5.08 -29.63 9.83
N SER A 199 5.92 -28.65 9.48
CA SER A 199 6.74 -27.91 10.45
C SER A 199 6.51 -26.40 10.43
N LEU A 200 5.48 -25.90 9.73
CA LEU A 200 5.26 -24.46 9.51
C LEU A 200 5.11 -23.66 10.83
N ALA A 201 4.33 -24.17 11.78
CA ALA A 201 4.10 -23.51 13.07
C ALA A 201 5.38 -23.46 13.94
N GLU A 202 6.17 -24.54 13.93
CA GLU A 202 7.44 -24.59 14.66
C GLU A 202 8.49 -23.71 13.99
N GLY A 203 8.65 -23.78 12.67
CA GLY A 203 9.59 -22.96 11.90
C GLY A 203 9.31 -21.46 12.02
N PHE A 204 8.04 -21.07 12.02
CA PHE A 204 7.61 -19.69 12.30
C PHE A 204 7.95 -19.27 13.73
N THR A 205 7.57 -20.07 14.73
CA THR A 205 7.86 -19.79 16.16
C THR A 205 9.38 -19.67 16.39
N ARG A 206 10.16 -20.60 15.86
CA ARG A 206 11.63 -20.63 15.91
C ARG A 206 12.25 -19.40 15.24
N SER A 207 11.66 -18.90 14.15
CA SER A 207 12.09 -17.67 13.48
C SER A 207 11.84 -16.44 14.36
N LEU A 208 10.64 -16.30 14.94
CA LEU A 208 10.33 -15.17 15.83
C LEU A 208 11.21 -15.18 17.08
N MET A 209 11.43 -16.35 17.70
CA MET A 209 12.32 -16.51 18.87
C MET A 209 13.77 -16.12 18.57
N LYS A 210 14.27 -16.41 17.35
CA LYS A 210 15.61 -16.01 16.90
C LYS A 210 15.74 -14.49 16.70
N SER A 211 14.66 -13.81 16.32
CA SER A 211 14.66 -12.38 15.99
C SER A 211 14.29 -11.46 17.16
N ILE A 212 13.77 -11.99 18.27
CA ILE A 212 13.28 -11.20 19.42
C ILE A 212 14.16 -11.48 20.65
N PRO A 213 14.55 -10.45 21.44
CA PRO A 213 15.38 -10.64 22.63
C PRO A 213 14.78 -11.59 23.67
N GLU A 214 15.65 -12.34 24.36
CA GLU A 214 15.28 -13.44 25.27
C GLU A 214 14.37 -12.98 26.42
N GLU A 215 14.54 -11.76 26.92
CA GLU A 215 13.71 -11.18 27.98
C GLU A 215 12.24 -10.97 27.57
N HIS A 216 11.91 -11.13 26.28
CA HIS A 216 10.54 -11.10 25.75
C HIS A 216 9.99 -12.48 25.37
N HIS A 217 10.78 -13.57 25.36
CA HIS A 217 10.35 -14.89 24.84
C HIS A 217 9.07 -15.43 25.49
N VAL A 218 8.94 -15.38 26.81
CA VAL A 218 7.69 -15.81 27.52
C VAL A 218 6.46 -14.98 27.09
N ARG A 219 6.67 -13.71 26.73
CA ARG A 219 5.59 -12.85 26.19
C ARG A 219 5.31 -13.17 24.73
N LEU A 220 6.32 -13.61 23.97
CA LEU A 220 6.21 -14.02 22.58
C LEU A 220 5.43 -15.35 22.44
N GLU A 221 5.63 -16.32 23.33
CA GLU A 221 4.77 -17.52 23.41
C GLU A 221 3.30 -17.13 23.68
N SER A 222 3.09 -16.23 24.64
CA SER A 222 1.76 -15.68 24.95
C SER A 222 1.14 -14.90 23.78
N PHE A 223 1.96 -14.36 22.87
CA PHE A 223 1.52 -13.61 21.69
C PHE A 223 1.17 -14.54 20.52
N ILE A 224 2.05 -15.49 20.19
CA ILE A 224 1.84 -16.51 19.15
C ILE A 224 0.57 -17.34 19.46
N SER A 225 0.35 -17.66 20.75
CA SER A 225 -0.85 -18.38 21.19
C SER A 225 -2.15 -17.57 21.17
N GLN A 226 -2.14 -16.23 21.08
CA GLN A 226 -3.38 -15.47 20.83
C GLN A 226 -3.94 -15.82 19.44
N TYR A 227 -3.09 -15.86 18.42
CA TYR A 227 -3.45 -16.29 17.06
C TYR A 227 -3.72 -17.80 16.96
N GLY A 228 -3.75 -18.51 18.09
CA GLY A 228 -4.02 -19.95 18.18
C GLY A 228 -2.98 -20.82 17.48
N ILE A 229 -1.78 -20.32 17.17
CA ILE A 229 -0.73 -21.07 16.47
C ILE A 229 -0.17 -22.12 17.43
N SER A 230 -0.31 -23.40 17.06
CA SER A 230 0.25 -24.55 17.77
C SER A 230 1.09 -25.41 16.83
N LYS A 231 2.10 -26.08 17.39
CA LYS A 231 2.86 -27.16 16.73
C LYS A 231 1.99 -28.35 16.26
N ASP A 232 0.77 -28.48 16.81
CA ASP A 232 -0.16 -29.58 16.51
C ASP A 232 -1.19 -29.19 15.42
N ASP A 233 -1.06 -28.00 14.82
CA ASP A 233 -1.88 -27.53 13.70
C ASP A 233 -1.45 -28.15 12.35
N SER A 234 -2.40 -28.27 11.42
CA SER A 234 -2.11 -28.43 9.99
C SER A 234 -1.46 -27.17 9.39
N ASP A 235 -0.59 -27.33 8.39
CA ASP A 235 0.02 -26.21 7.65
C ASP A 235 -1.04 -25.23 7.10
N ASP A 236 -2.08 -25.71 6.42
CA ASP A 236 -3.13 -24.87 5.80
C ASP A 236 -3.81 -23.94 6.81
N GLY A 237 -4.15 -24.47 7.99
CA GLY A 237 -4.68 -23.68 9.11
C GLY A 237 -3.64 -22.72 9.69
N THR A 238 -2.37 -23.12 9.73
CA THR A 238 -1.26 -22.31 10.23
C THR A 238 -0.95 -21.13 9.30
N CYS A 239 -1.02 -21.31 7.98
CA CYS A 239 -0.86 -20.23 6.99
C CYS A 239 -1.78 -19.05 7.31
N VAL A 240 -3.08 -19.31 7.50
CA VAL A 240 -4.08 -18.28 7.82
C VAL A 240 -3.75 -17.56 9.14
N LYS A 241 -3.31 -18.28 10.16
CA LYS A 241 -2.93 -17.71 11.47
C LYS A 241 -1.70 -16.79 11.37
N ILE A 242 -0.67 -17.23 10.66
CA ILE A 242 0.55 -16.44 10.40
C ILE A 242 0.21 -15.16 9.63
N LEU A 243 -0.67 -15.26 8.62
CA LEU A 243 -1.10 -14.11 7.83
C LEU A 243 -1.98 -13.12 8.63
N GLN A 244 -2.79 -13.58 9.58
CA GLN A 244 -3.50 -12.66 10.47
C GLN A 244 -2.51 -11.88 11.36
N LEU A 245 -1.56 -12.58 11.97
CA LEU A 245 -0.48 -11.96 12.75
C LEU A 245 0.33 -10.95 11.91
N GLY A 246 0.65 -11.28 10.66
CA GLY A 246 1.33 -10.36 9.74
C GLY A 246 0.47 -9.15 9.37
N THR A 247 -0.84 -9.35 9.19
CA THR A 247 -1.80 -8.26 8.92
C THR A 247 -1.83 -7.27 10.08
N ASP A 248 -1.95 -7.81 11.29
CA ASP A 248 -2.08 -7.02 12.51
C ASP A 248 -0.78 -6.23 12.79
N ILE A 249 0.40 -6.85 12.62
CA ILE A 249 1.72 -6.20 12.82
C ILE A 249 2.08 -5.19 11.72
N LYS A 250 1.89 -5.53 10.43
CA LYS A 250 2.44 -4.73 9.31
C LYS A 250 1.45 -3.74 8.70
N TYR A 251 0.14 -3.99 8.81
CA TYR A 251 -0.89 -3.18 8.16
C TYR A 251 -1.76 -2.44 9.17
N PHE A 252 -2.42 -3.15 10.09
CA PHE A 252 -3.25 -2.49 11.12
C PHE A 252 -2.42 -1.58 12.03
N ALA A 253 -1.35 -2.10 12.64
CA ALA A 253 -0.49 -1.32 13.54
C ALA A 253 0.13 -0.11 12.83
N THR A 254 0.49 -0.23 11.55
CA THR A 254 1.01 0.86 10.73
C THR A 254 -0.04 1.94 10.51
N SER A 255 -1.22 1.58 9.99
CA SER A 255 -2.31 2.53 9.72
C SER A 255 -2.80 3.22 11.00
N GLU A 256 -2.89 2.49 12.11
CA GLU A 256 -3.21 3.03 13.43
C GLU A 256 -2.15 4.05 13.89
N GLN A 257 -0.86 3.71 13.85
CA GLN A 257 0.19 4.61 14.35
C GLN A 257 0.41 5.83 13.45
N TYR A 258 0.24 5.69 12.14
CA TYR A 258 0.19 6.84 11.24
C TYR A 258 -0.98 7.76 11.59
N ALA A 259 -2.19 7.24 11.79
CA ALA A 259 -3.34 8.05 12.18
C ALA A 259 -3.19 8.66 13.59
N THR A 260 -2.63 7.93 14.55
CA THR A 260 -2.41 8.36 15.95
C THR A 260 -1.34 9.45 16.08
N PHE A 261 -0.34 9.48 15.18
CA PHE A 261 0.76 10.44 15.21
C PHE A 261 0.77 11.44 14.04
N TRP A 262 -0.27 11.47 13.21
CA TRP A 262 -0.34 12.43 12.09
C TRP A 262 -0.39 13.87 12.63
N PRO A 263 0.43 14.81 12.13
CA PRO A 263 0.54 16.15 12.69
C PRO A 263 -0.55 17.13 12.18
N ALA A 264 -1.66 16.59 11.68
CA ALA A 264 -2.82 17.27 11.12
C ALA A 264 -4.07 16.35 11.24
N GLN A 265 -5.21 16.75 10.67
CA GLN A 265 -6.45 15.96 10.65
C GLN A 265 -6.22 14.55 10.08
N ALA A 266 -6.72 13.53 10.77
CA ALA A 266 -6.64 12.13 10.35
C ALA A 266 -8.02 11.45 10.36
N TRP A 267 -8.23 10.50 9.45
CA TRP A 267 -9.42 9.67 9.36
C TRP A 267 -9.00 8.21 9.16
N LEU A 268 -9.01 7.44 10.25
CA LEU A 268 -8.68 6.02 10.26
C LEU A 268 -9.91 5.18 9.86
N TYR A 269 -9.73 4.24 8.93
CA TYR A 269 -10.74 3.25 8.56
C TYR A 269 -10.22 1.81 8.65
N TYR A 270 -11.14 0.86 8.67
CA TYR A 270 -10.86 -0.57 8.62
C TYR A 270 -11.84 -1.26 7.67
N PHE A 271 -11.32 -2.00 6.69
CA PHE A 271 -12.11 -2.59 5.62
C PHE A 271 -12.32 -4.09 5.88
N ASN A 272 -13.49 -4.44 6.41
CA ASN A 272 -13.89 -5.77 6.88
C ASN A 272 -15.18 -6.25 6.17
N GLU A 273 -15.17 -6.18 4.84
CA GLU A 273 -16.26 -6.68 3.99
C GLU A 273 -15.87 -8.01 3.34
N SER A 274 -16.85 -8.90 3.17
CA SER A 274 -16.61 -10.22 2.63
C SER A 274 -16.14 -10.17 1.18
N ASN A 275 -15.03 -10.84 0.84
CA ASN A 275 -14.64 -11.13 -0.54
C ASN A 275 -15.70 -12.03 -1.21
N PRO A 276 -16.41 -11.58 -2.27
CA PRO A 276 -17.46 -12.37 -2.92
C PRO A 276 -16.94 -13.48 -3.84
N TRP A 277 -15.68 -13.41 -4.30
CA TRP A 277 -15.17 -14.29 -5.36
C TRP A 277 -14.73 -15.66 -4.84
N GLU A 278 -14.88 -16.68 -5.69
CA GLU A 278 -14.38 -18.03 -5.41
C GLU A 278 -12.85 -18.06 -5.38
N GLY A 279 -12.28 -18.76 -4.39
CA GLY A 279 -10.84 -18.89 -4.20
C GLY A 279 -10.48 -19.22 -2.74
N PRO A 280 -9.20 -19.47 -2.43
CA PRO A 280 -8.76 -19.92 -1.10
C PRO A 280 -9.16 -18.97 0.06
N HIS A 281 -9.21 -17.66 -0.21
CA HIS A 281 -9.55 -16.63 0.78
C HIS A 281 -10.94 -16.02 0.54
N LYS A 282 -11.89 -16.78 0.01
CA LYS A 282 -13.29 -16.33 -0.12
C LYS A 282 -13.84 -15.88 1.24
N GLY A 283 -14.54 -14.76 1.23
CA GLY A 283 -15.08 -14.08 2.40
C GLY A 283 -14.07 -13.42 3.34
N ARG A 284 -12.74 -13.60 3.16
CA ARG A 284 -11.73 -12.80 3.91
C ARG A 284 -11.54 -11.45 3.25
N SER A 285 -11.35 -10.39 4.02
CA SER A 285 -11.09 -9.06 3.46
C SER A 285 -9.64 -8.95 3.01
N ALA A 286 -9.33 -9.54 1.85
CA ALA A 286 -7.98 -9.68 1.31
C ALA A 286 -7.33 -8.34 0.94
N HIS A 287 -6.01 -8.35 0.71
CA HIS A 287 -5.28 -7.20 0.19
C HIS A 287 -5.95 -6.60 -1.06
N CYS A 288 -6.00 -5.27 -1.15
CA CYS A 288 -6.62 -4.50 -2.24
C CYS A 288 -8.15 -4.67 -2.41
N LEU A 289 -8.86 -5.38 -1.51
CA LEU A 289 -10.31 -5.58 -1.63
C LEU A 289 -11.06 -4.25 -1.51
N ASP A 290 -10.60 -3.37 -0.63
CA ASP A 290 -11.04 -1.97 -0.50
C ASP A 290 -11.09 -1.25 -1.87
N ILE A 291 -10.04 -1.37 -2.69
CA ILE A 291 -9.95 -0.74 -4.01
C ILE A 291 -10.94 -1.36 -5.01
N ALA A 292 -11.21 -2.66 -4.91
CA ALA A 292 -12.23 -3.32 -5.74
C ALA A 292 -13.66 -2.82 -5.42
N TYR A 293 -13.90 -2.37 -4.19
CA TYR A 293 -15.14 -1.74 -3.76
C TYR A 293 -15.17 -0.24 -4.10
N LEU A 294 -14.07 0.49 -3.90
CA LEU A 294 -13.97 1.94 -4.13
C LEU A 294 -14.44 2.37 -5.52
N PHE A 295 -13.96 1.70 -6.57
CA PHE A 295 -14.25 2.10 -7.95
C PHE A 295 -15.60 1.59 -8.49
N LEU A 296 -16.38 0.85 -7.70
CA LEU A 296 -17.70 0.28 -8.07
C LEU A 296 -17.72 -0.66 -9.31
N ASN A 297 -16.58 -0.85 -9.99
CA ASN A 297 -16.41 -1.61 -11.23
C ASN A 297 -16.95 -3.05 -11.17
N TYR A 298 -16.96 -3.65 -9.98
CA TYR A 298 -17.37 -5.03 -9.78
C TYR A 298 -18.75 -5.20 -9.12
N ASN A 299 -19.59 -4.15 -9.09
CA ASN A 299 -20.95 -4.19 -8.54
C ASN A 299 -21.82 -5.36 -9.06
N GLY A 300 -21.56 -5.86 -10.27
CA GLY A 300 -22.25 -7.04 -10.83
C GLY A 300 -21.95 -8.37 -10.13
N PHE A 301 -20.86 -8.46 -9.38
CA PHE A 301 -20.45 -9.65 -8.59
C PHE A 301 -20.79 -9.52 -7.09
N MET A 302 -21.39 -8.40 -6.68
CA MET A 302 -21.66 -8.07 -5.28
C MET A 302 -23.13 -8.29 -4.91
N ASN A 303 -23.37 -8.68 -3.66
CA ASN A 303 -24.71 -8.66 -3.06
C ASN A 303 -25.11 -7.23 -2.64
N ASP A 304 -26.38 -7.02 -2.28
CA ASP A 304 -26.91 -5.68 -2.02
C ASP A 304 -26.46 -5.07 -0.67
N SER A 305 -25.82 -5.83 0.21
CA SER A 305 -25.08 -5.28 1.35
C SER A 305 -23.72 -4.77 0.88
N GLN A 306 -22.97 -5.59 0.15
CA GLN A 306 -21.66 -5.25 -0.42
C GLN A 306 -21.74 -4.00 -1.32
N LYS A 307 -22.76 -3.87 -2.17
CA LYS A 307 -23.00 -2.65 -2.97
C LYS A 307 -23.24 -1.40 -2.12
N LYS A 308 -23.89 -1.52 -0.95
CA LYS A 308 -24.08 -0.41 -0.01
C LYS A 308 -22.76 -0.04 0.66
N THR A 309 -21.97 -1.03 1.09
CA THR A 309 -20.61 -0.83 1.60
C THR A 309 -19.72 -0.14 0.59
N ALA A 310 -19.71 -0.60 -0.67
CA ALA A 310 -18.98 0.00 -1.78
C ALA A 310 -19.41 1.46 -2.04
N THR A 311 -20.72 1.71 -2.09
CA THR A 311 -21.28 3.05 -2.27
C THR A 311 -20.97 3.99 -1.10
N ALA A 312 -20.94 3.48 0.13
CA ALA A 312 -20.54 4.26 1.30
C ALA A 312 -19.06 4.61 1.25
N PHE A 313 -18.17 3.64 1.02
CA PHE A 313 -16.73 3.88 0.93
C PHE A 313 -16.39 4.86 -0.21
N ALA A 314 -17.02 4.71 -1.38
CA ALA A 314 -16.86 5.63 -2.49
C ALA A 314 -17.32 7.06 -2.17
N ARG A 315 -18.45 7.24 -1.46
CA ARG A 315 -18.91 8.57 -1.00
C ARG A 315 -17.96 9.20 0.00
N ASP A 316 -17.53 8.43 0.99
CA ASP A 316 -16.64 8.92 2.04
C ASP A 316 -15.27 9.32 1.44
N VAL A 317 -14.72 8.54 0.49
CA VAL A 317 -13.53 8.97 -0.28
C VAL A 317 -13.82 10.22 -1.13
N ILE A 318 -14.98 10.32 -1.78
CA ILE A 318 -15.34 11.52 -2.57
C ILE A 318 -15.37 12.77 -1.68
N SER A 319 -16.03 12.75 -0.52
CA SER A 319 -16.04 13.89 0.40
C SER A 319 -14.62 14.25 0.88
N PHE A 320 -13.78 13.27 1.22
CA PHE A 320 -12.36 13.52 1.53
C PHE A 320 -11.61 14.20 0.37
N THR A 321 -11.77 13.73 -0.87
CA THR A 321 -11.22 14.42 -2.06
C THR A 321 -11.86 15.77 -2.35
N HIS A 322 -13.06 16.03 -1.82
CA HIS A 322 -13.69 17.33 -1.90
C HIS A 322 -13.15 18.33 -0.86
N GLY A 323 -12.33 17.88 0.11
CA GLY A 323 -11.89 18.68 1.25
C GLY A 323 -12.94 18.78 2.36
N GLU A 324 -13.96 17.92 2.32
CA GLU A 324 -14.96 17.75 3.39
C GLU A 324 -14.48 16.68 4.39
N ALA A 325 -14.96 16.74 5.63
CA ALA A 325 -14.71 15.69 6.60
C ALA A 325 -15.61 14.47 6.27
N PRO A 326 -15.05 13.30 5.90
CA PRO A 326 -15.84 12.14 5.47
C PRO A 326 -16.57 11.46 6.63
N TRP A 327 -16.01 11.56 7.85
CA TRP A 327 -16.67 11.23 9.11
C TRP A 327 -16.01 12.01 10.26
N ALA A 328 -16.30 11.66 11.51
CA ALA A 328 -15.67 12.27 12.68
C ALA A 328 -14.14 12.08 12.66
N GLU A 329 -13.40 13.17 12.85
CA GLU A 329 -11.92 13.16 12.83
C GLU A 329 -11.34 12.27 13.95
N PHE A 330 -10.25 11.57 13.66
CA PHE A 330 -9.73 10.48 14.49
C PHE A 330 -9.09 10.97 15.79
N HIS A 331 -8.33 12.08 15.79
CA HIS A 331 -7.75 12.60 17.02
C HIS A 331 -8.82 13.04 18.02
N ALA A 332 -9.91 13.65 17.54
CA ALA A 332 -11.02 14.11 18.34
C ALA A 332 -11.97 12.99 18.80
N SER A 333 -12.25 12.00 17.94
CA SER A 333 -13.26 10.97 18.21
C SER A 333 -12.72 9.63 18.75
N LYS A 334 -11.45 9.31 18.47
CA LYS A 334 -10.82 7.99 18.63
C LYS A 334 -11.55 6.83 17.91
N LYS A 335 -12.47 7.13 16.99
CA LYS A 335 -13.27 6.14 16.27
C LYS A 335 -12.70 5.81 14.91
N THR A 336 -12.59 4.52 14.63
CA THR A 336 -12.26 3.97 13.31
C THR A 336 -13.53 3.77 12.49
N ARG A 337 -13.54 4.19 11.22
CA ARG A 337 -14.65 3.94 10.30
C ARG A 337 -14.58 2.51 9.77
N VAL A 338 -15.56 1.70 10.13
CA VAL A 338 -15.65 0.30 9.67
C VAL A 338 -16.47 0.22 8.39
N TYR A 339 -15.97 -0.50 7.38
CA TYR A 339 -16.71 -0.86 6.17
C TYR A 339 -16.90 -2.37 6.12
N GLY A 340 -18.13 -2.81 5.84
CA GLY A 340 -18.51 -4.22 5.93
C GLY A 340 -18.75 -4.69 7.37
N ALA A 341 -19.21 -5.94 7.49
CA ALA A 341 -19.55 -6.55 8.79
C ALA A 341 -19.11 -8.02 8.93
N ASN A 342 -18.58 -8.63 7.86
CA ASN A 342 -18.39 -10.08 7.75
C ASN A 342 -17.16 -10.45 6.89
N GLY A 343 -15.97 -10.04 7.31
CA GLY A 343 -14.76 -10.79 6.98
C GLY A 343 -14.74 -12.13 7.71
N ASN A 344 -14.22 -13.15 7.02
CA ASN A 344 -13.87 -14.46 7.57
C ASN A 344 -12.55 -14.44 8.39
N GLY A 345 -12.19 -13.27 8.96
CA GLY A 345 -11.17 -13.10 9.99
C GLY A 345 -11.60 -13.71 11.33
N GLU A 346 -11.86 -15.01 11.33
CA GLU A 346 -11.96 -15.79 12.56
C GLU A 346 -10.57 -15.91 13.21
N LEU A 347 -10.23 -14.93 14.05
CA LEU A 347 -9.37 -15.11 15.22
C LEU A 347 -9.48 -13.93 16.20
N HIS A 348 -9.46 -12.69 15.71
CA HIS A 348 -9.49 -11.50 16.58
C HIS A 348 -10.52 -10.44 16.14
N ARG A 349 -11.78 -10.63 16.59
CA ARG A 349 -12.73 -9.52 16.70
C ARG A 349 -12.49 -8.80 18.03
N ALA A 350 -12.48 -7.46 18.01
CA ALA A 350 -12.21 -6.65 19.19
C ALA A 350 -13.18 -6.97 20.35
N THR A 351 -12.63 -7.21 21.54
CA THR A 351 -13.39 -7.48 22.76
C THR A 351 -14.01 -6.20 23.34
N VAL A 352 -15.23 -6.32 23.89
CA VAL A 352 -15.95 -5.20 24.50
C VAL A 352 -15.12 -4.60 25.64
N GLY A 353 -14.71 -3.33 25.48
CA GLY A 353 -13.92 -2.60 26.47
C GLY A 353 -12.58 -2.05 25.97
N THR A 354 -12.17 -2.35 24.73
CA THR A 354 -11.03 -1.70 24.07
C THR A 354 -11.29 -0.21 23.78
N PRO A 355 -10.24 0.64 23.70
CA PRO A 355 -10.37 2.04 23.26
C PRO A 355 -10.60 2.18 21.74
N TYR A 356 -10.53 1.08 20.99
CA TYR A 356 -10.75 1.01 19.55
C TYR A 356 -11.77 -0.10 19.23
N GLU A 357 -12.74 0.19 18.36
CA GLU A 357 -13.89 -0.67 18.07
C GLU A 357 -13.58 -1.84 17.11
N VAL A 358 -12.35 -1.92 16.58
CA VAL A 358 -11.89 -2.91 15.58
C VAL A 358 -10.39 -3.20 15.71
N GLY A 359 -9.95 -4.32 15.11
CA GLY A 359 -8.56 -4.77 15.08
C GLY A 359 -8.26 -5.86 16.12
N PRO A 360 -6.97 -6.20 16.30
CA PRO A 360 -6.48 -7.17 17.28
C PRO A 360 -6.99 -6.89 18.71
N SER A 361 -7.11 -7.94 19.52
CA SER A 361 -7.67 -7.84 20.88
C SER A 361 -6.82 -6.98 21.83
N TYR A 362 -7.38 -6.61 22.98
CA TYR A 362 -6.67 -5.87 24.02
C TYR A 362 -5.37 -6.57 24.44
N GLU A 363 -5.41 -7.89 24.55
CA GLU A 363 -4.31 -8.76 24.98
C GLU A 363 -3.17 -8.72 23.95
N VAL A 364 -3.49 -8.82 22.66
CA VAL A 364 -2.55 -8.69 21.55
C VAL A 364 -1.89 -7.31 21.54
N GLN A 365 -2.67 -6.23 21.68
CA GLN A 365 -2.16 -4.85 21.73
C GLN A 365 -1.34 -4.58 23.01
N ALA A 366 -1.69 -5.19 24.14
CA ALA A 366 -0.90 -5.10 25.37
C ALA A 366 0.44 -5.85 25.26
N LEU A 367 0.48 -6.98 24.53
CA LEU A 367 1.70 -7.72 24.24
C LEU A 367 2.60 -6.95 23.25
N TRP A 368 2.05 -6.28 22.23
CA TRP A 368 2.80 -5.35 21.38
C TRP A 368 3.57 -4.29 22.18
N SER A 369 2.92 -3.68 23.18
CA SER A 369 3.54 -2.68 24.05
C SER A 369 4.60 -3.24 25.01
N ARG A 370 4.62 -4.56 25.25
CA ARG A 370 5.54 -5.25 26.19
C ARG A 370 6.65 -6.06 25.50
N ILE A 371 6.51 -6.33 24.20
CA ILE A 371 7.53 -6.95 23.33
C ILE A 371 8.24 -5.86 22.51
N GLY A 372 7.55 -4.76 22.22
CA GLY A 372 8.00 -3.71 21.30
C GLY A 372 7.48 -3.98 19.89
N ARG A 373 6.74 -3.03 19.31
CA ARG A 373 6.24 -3.14 17.92
C ARG A 373 7.38 -3.25 16.91
N ASP A 374 8.53 -2.62 17.17
CA ASP A 374 9.71 -2.71 16.32
C ASP A 374 10.34 -4.11 16.34
N ASN A 375 10.49 -4.73 17.50
CA ASN A 375 10.96 -6.13 17.63
C ASN A 375 10.03 -7.09 16.87
N LEU A 376 8.71 -6.90 17.00
CA LEU A 376 7.69 -7.70 16.30
C LEU A 376 7.71 -7.50 14.78
N ALA A 377 7.88 -6.26 14.30
CA ALA A 377 7.98 -5.95 12.88
C ALA A 377 9.27 -6.50 12.26
N GLN A 378 10.42 -6.34 12.93
CA GLN A 378 11.70 -6.90 12.49
C GLN A 378 11.67 -8.44 12.47
N ALA A 379 10.97 -9.08 13.40
CA ALA A 379 10.79 -10.53 13.41
C ALA A 379 9.87 -11.03 12.28
N TRP A 380 8.82 -10.28 11.94
CA TRP A 380 8.03 -10.55 10.72
C TRP A 380 8.88 -10.38 9.45
N ASP A 381 9.63 -9.29 9.35
CA ASP A 381 10.45 -8.98 8.17
C ASP A 381 11.56 -10.05 7.99
N ALA A 382 12.20 -10.48 9.07
CA ALA A 382 13.17 -11.58 9.08
C ALA A 382 12.55 -12.94 8.69
N TYR A 383 11.31 -13.22 9.09
CA TYR A 383 10.60 -14.44 8.65
C TYR A 383 10.20 -14.39 7.16
N SER A 384 9.79 -13.21 6.67
CA SER A 384 9.21 -13.02 5.34
C SER A 384 10.23 -12.71 4.23
N ALA A 385 11.45 -12.30 4.55
CA ALA A 385 12.53 -12.01 3.60
C ALA A 385 13.07 -13.24 2.82
N ARG A 386 12.61 -14.46 3.15
CA ARG A 386 13.16 -15.78 2.76
C ARG A 386 14.52 -16.10 3.39
N SER A 387 14.85 -17.39 3.36
CA SER A 387 16.08 -18.02 3.89
C SER A 387 16.39 -19.26 3.06
#